data_AF-A0A8J8FQ26-F1
#
_entry.id   AF-A0A8J8FQ26-F1
#
_cell.length_a   1.000
_cell.length_b   1.000
_cell.length_c   1.000
_cell.angle_alpha   90.00
_cell.angle_beta   90.00
_cell.angle_gamma   90.00
#
_symmetry.space_group_name_H-M   'P 1'
#
loop_
_entity.id
_entity.type
_entity.pdbx_description
1 polymer ?
#
loop_
_entity_poly.entity_id
_entity_poly.type
_entity_poly.pdbx_seq_one_letter_code
_entity_poly.pdbx_strand_id
1 'polypeptide(L)'
;MFPRGKDATLAAILHTIMRDRPSTQKEIAEKVGVSRRYVTELLRPLTEKGAVKRIYTVDMAKLREEFPELLRELGSFIHEDVEDCVDYIRPSFDRMMKTTLRQLRMAVRALEDEPELADKIIKLDEEVNRLDEEIRLYTRTIPATYPGEEAGKMATILLEISHCVERIGDYACNMAEVAKGIGTLSDLECWDDVKEMADIAVEMAESAYDLFDDPRDFRDRISEIKDMEKRVHELIIRASERAMEEGREDPNLVPKVFGVARVTKDIERVADKSLEISELVRELYVGVPRDIVPEQEVRTTVPLEGD
;
A
#
# COMPACT_ATOMS: atom_id res chain seq x y z
N MET A 1 -6.93 -26.26 14.06
CA MET A 1 -8.07 -26.31 15.01
C MET A 1 -9.26 -26.91 14.26
N PHE A 2 -10.00 -27.90 14.78
CA PHE A 2 -11.12 -28.48 14.03
C PHE A 2 -12.23 -27.43 13.84
N PRO A 3 -12.73 -27.20 12.61
CA PRO A 3 -13.84 -26.28 12.40
C PRO A 3 -15.08 -26.78 13.16
N ARG A 4 -15.61 -25.96 14.08
CA ARG A 4 -16.81 -26.31 14.85
C ARG A 4 -18.05 -25.85 14.09
N GLY A 5 -18.70 -26.78 13.39
CA GLY A 5 -19.95 -26.55 12.69
C GLY A 5 -19.89 -26.88 11.20
N LYS A 6 -21.06 -26.99 10.58
CA LYS A 6 -21.21 -27.36 9.17
C LYS A 6 -20.54 -26.36 8.22
N ASP A 7 -20.73 -25.07 8.48
CA ASP A 7 -20.26 -23.99 7.61
C ASP A 7 -18.75 -23.80 7.72
N ALA A 8 -18.19 -23.84 8.94
CA ALA A 8 -16.74 -23.83 9.15
C ALA A 8 -16.05 -25.04 8.49
N THR A 9 -16.68 -26.23 8.52
CA THR A 9 -16.13 -27.44 7.86
C THR A 9 -16.19 -27.31 6.34
N LEU A 10 -17.28 -26.76 5.81
CA LEU A 10 -17.42 -26.49 4.38
C LEU A 10 -16.45 -25.40 3.91
N ALA A 11 -16.22 -24.37 4.72
CA ALA A 11 -15.19 -23.34 4.47
C ALA A 11 -13.80 -23.96 4.44
N ALA A 12 -13.44 -24.82 5.40
CA ALA A 12 -12.17 -25.55 5.39
C ALA A 12 -12.02 -26.47 4.16
N ILE A 13 -13.11 -27.10 3.71
CA ILE A 13 -13.13 -27.88 2.45
C ILE A 13 -12.86 -26.98 1.25
N LEU A 14 -13.54 -25.83 1.13
CA LEU A 14 -13.33 -24.89 0.03
C LEU A 14 -11.93 -24.32 0.03
N HIS A 15 -11.43 -23.91 1.20
CA HIS A 15 -10.06 -23.49 1.40
C HIS A 15 -9.08 -24.57 0.95
N THR A 16 -9.27 -25.83 1.37
CA THR A 16 -8.47 -26.98 0.90
C THR A 16 -8.55 -27.17 -0.62
N ILE A 17 -9.71 -26.97 -1.24
CA ILE A 17 -9.88 -27.08 -2.69
C ILE A 17 -9.10 -25.98 -3.41
N MET A 18 -9.27 -24.73 -2.97
CA MET A 18 -8.57 -23.57 -3.50
C MET A 18 -7.07 -23.69 -3.30
N ARG A 19 -6.69 -24.24 -2.15
CA ARG A 19 -5.30 -24.36 -1.72
C ARG A 19 -4.62 -25.56 -2.38
N ASP A 20 -5.02 -26.75 -2.02
CA ASP A 20 -4.26 -27.93 -2.39
C ASP A 20 -4.54 -28.45 -3.80
N ARG A 21 -5.52 -27.87 -4.50
CA ARG A 21 -6.03 -28.32 -5.81
C ARG A 21 -6.15 -29.85 -5.89
N PRO A 22 -6.88 -30.46 -4.95
CA PRO A 22 -6.93 -31.90 -4.80
C PRO A 22 -7.60 -32.54 -6.01
N SER A 23 -7.11 -33.72 -6.38
CA SER A 23 -7.61 -34.49 -7.51
C SER A 23 -8.87 -35.31 -7.15
N THR A 24 -9.12 -35.53 -5.86
CA THR A 24 -10.24 -36.37 -5.38
C THR A 24 -10.88 -35.86 -4.09
N GLN A 25 -12.16 -36.20 -3.88
CA GLN A 25 -12.84 -36.00 -2.58
C GLN A 25 -12.20 -36.76 -1.41
N LYS A 26 -11.45 -37.85 -1.70
CA LYS A 26 -10.75 -38.60 -0.66
C LYS A 26 -9.57 -37.78 -0.12
N GLU A 27 -8.83 -37.13 -1.01
CA GLU A 27 -7.73 -36.23 -0.66
C GLU A 27 -8.22 -35.04 0.17
N ILE A 28 -9.33 -34.41 -0.22
CA ILE A 28 -9.99 -33.35 0.57
C ILE A 28 -10.32 -33.85 1.98
N ALA A 29 -10.94 -35.04 2.07
CA ALA A 29 -11.38 -35.62 3.33
C ALA A 29 -10.21 -35.89 4.28
N GLU A 30 -9.08 -36.40 3.76
CA GLU A 30 -7.87 -36.64 4.54
C GLU A 30 -7.24 -35.34 5.06
N LYS A 31 -7.16 -34.29 4.24
CA LYS A 31 -6.59 -33.00 4.62
C LYS A 31 -7.43 -32.24 5.65
N VAL A 32 -8.75 -32.23 5.48
CA VAL A 32 -9.69 -31.56 6.41
C VAL A 32 -9.93 -32.40 7.68
N GLY A 33 -9.66 -33.72 7.64
CA GLY A 33 -9.89 -34.63 8.75
C GLY A 33 -11.36 -35.04 8.93
N VAL A 34 -12.09 -35.19 7.82
CA VAL A 34 -13.52 -35.58 7.80
C VAL A 34 -13.76 -36.79 6.91
N SER A 35 -14.97 -37.38 6.93
CA SER A 35 -15.28 -38.50 6.05
C SER A 35 -15.51 -38.05 4.60
N ARG A 36 -15.09 -38.85 3.61
CA ARG A 36 -15.39 -38.59 2.18
C ARG A 36 -16.88 -38.37 1.92
N ARG A 37 -17.75 -39.18 2.55
CA ARG A 37 -19.21 -39.06 2.41
C ARG A 37 -19.69 -37.69 2.88
N TYR A 38 -19.12 -37.16 3.95
CA TYR A 38 -19.44 -35.84 4.46
C TYR A 38 -18.94 -34.72 3.54
N VAL A 39 -17.75 -34.85 2.95
CA VAL A 39 -17.29 -33.94 1.87
C VAL A 39 -18.27 -33.92 0.70
N THR A 40 -18.74 -35.09 0.25
CA THR A 40 -19.75 -35.17 -0.83
C THR A 40 -21.06 -34.45 -0.44
N GLU A 41 -21.52 -34.66 0.79
CA GLU A 41 -22.75 -34.05 1.29
C GLU A 41 -22.66 -32.53 1.36
N LEU A 42 -21.52 -32.00 1.84
CA LEU A 42 -21.28 -30.57 1.99
C LEU A 42 -21.04 -29.85 0.64
N LEU A 43 -20.35 -30.50 -0.31
CA LEU A 43 -20.10 -29.91 -1.64
C LEU A 43 -21.29 -29.96 -2.60
N ARG A 44 -22.28 -30.82 -2.34
CA ARG A 44 -23.42 -31.02 -3.24
C ARG A 44 -24.18 -29.72 -3.57
N PRO A 45 -24.60 -28.88 -2.60
CA PRO A 45 -25.30 -27.63 -2.91
C PRO A 45 -24.47 -26.68 -3.79
N LEU A 46 -23.15 -26.60 -3.54
CA LEU A 46 -22.24 -25.75 -4.29
C LEU A 46 -22.01 -26.28 -5.71
N THR A 47 -22.01 -27.61 -5.87
CA THR A 47 -21.89 -28.24 -7.18
C THR A 47 -23.15 -28.05 -8.02
N GLU A 48 -24.33 -28.12 -7.39
CA GLU A 48 -25.63 -27.90 -8.03
C GLU A 48 -25.80 -26.46 -8.51
N LYS A 49 -25.34 -25.48 -7.72
CA LYS A 49 -25.32 -24.05 -8.10
C LYS A 49 -24.15 -23.67 -9.01
N GLY A 50 -23.21 -24.60 -9.23
CA GLY A 50 -22.03 -24.39 -10.07
C GLY A 50 -20.96 -23.48 -9.45
N ALA A 51 -21.02 -23.23 -8.14
CA ALA A 51 -19.97 -22.56 -7.36
C ALA A 51 -18.73 -23.47 -7.19
N VAL A 52 -18.90 -24.80 -7.25
CA VAL A 52 -17.80 -25.78 -7.32
C VAL A 52 -17.96 -26.66 -8.55
N LYS A 53 -16.93 -26.71 -9.40
CA LYS A 53 -16.94 -27.53 -10.62
C LYS A 53 -16.49 -28.97 -10.32
N ARG A 54 -16.82 -29.92 -11.20
CA ARG A 54 -16.49 -31.36 -11.04
C ARG A 54 -15.00 -31.68 -10.90
N ILE A 55 -14.13 -30.77 -11.31
CA ILE A 55 -12.67 -30.84 -11.17
C ILE A 55 -12.16 -30.11 -9.89
N TYR A 56 -13.06 -29.84 -8.94
CA TYR A 56 -12.76 -29.10 -7.71
C TYR A 56 -12.11 -27.74 -8.01
N THR A 57 -12.76 -26.94 -8.84
CA THR A 57 -12.45 -25.52 -9.02
C THR A 57 -13.57 -24.71 -8.40
N VAL A 58 -13.23 -23.72 -7.58
CA VAL A 58 -14.18 -22.81 -6.95
C VAL A 58 -14.39 -21.60 -7.86
N ASP A 59 -15.65 -21.25 -8.11
CA ASP A 59 -16.05 -20.04 -8.81
C ASP A 59 -16.43 -18.98 -7.76
N MET A 60 -15.51 -18.05 -7.50
CA MET A 60 -15.67 -17.06 -6.42
C MET A 60 -16.81 -16.07 -6.68
N ALA A 61 -17.12 -15.77 -7.94
CA ALA A 61 -18.24 -14.90 -8.29
C ALA A 61 -19.58 -15.56 -7.91
N LYS A 62 -19.75 -16.84 -8.30
CA LYS A 62 -20.94 -17.61 -7.93
C LYS A 62 -21.02 -17.90 -6.43
N LEU A 63 -19.88 -18.14 -5.78
CA LEU A 63 -19.85 -18.34 -4.33
C LEU A 63 -20.34 -17.09 -3.58
N ARG A 64 -19.96 -15.90 -4.06
CA ARG A 64 -20.40 -14.61 -3.51
C ARG A 64 -21.88 -14.33 -3.75
N GLU A 65 -22.40 -14.69 -4.93
CA GLU A 65 -23.80 -14.52 -5.28
C GLU A 65 -24.72 -15.46 -4.50
N GLU A 66 -24.37 -16.75 -4.42
CA GLU A 66 -25.27 -17.80 -3.93
C GLU A 66 -25.04 -18.22 -2.47
N PHE A 67 -23.86 -17.93 -1.90
CA PHE A 67 -23.47 -18.36 -0.55
C PHE A 67 -22.75 -17.26 0.26
N PRO A 68 -23.34 -16.07 0.44
CA PRO A 68 -22.69 -14.94 1.09
C PRO A 68 -22.26 -15.20 2.55
N GLU A 69 -23.03 -16.01 3.30
CA GLU A 69 -22.69 -16.34 4.70
C GLU A 69 -21.42 -17.19 4.81
N LEU A 70 -21.15 -18.03 3.81
CA LEU A 70 -19.98 -18.91 3.77
C LEU A 70 -18.68 -18.13 3.52
N LEU A 71 -18.80 -16.95 2.89
CA LEU A 71 -17.65 -16.06 2.67
C LEU A 71 -17.06 -15.53 3.97
N ARG A 72 -17.85 -15.35 5.03
CA ARG A 72 -17.35 -14.90 6.33
C ARG A 72 -16.40 -15.93 6.93
N GLU A 73 -16.82 -17.20 6.93
CA GLU A 73 -16.00 -18.32 7.42
C GLU A 73 -14.79 -18.54 6.52
N LEU A 74 -14.96 -18.52 5.18
CA LEU A 74 -13.86 -18.67 4.23
C LEU A 74 -12.85 -17.53 4.32
N GLY A 75 -13.33 -16.31 4.58
CA GLY A 75 -12.50 -15.13 4.78
C GLY A 75 -11.51 -15.29 5.94
N SER A 76 -11.88 -16.02 6.99
CA SER A 76 -10.95 -16.29 8.11
C SER A 76 -9.73 -17.11 7.68
N PHE A 77 -9.91 -18.09 6.79
CA PHE A 77 -8.80 -18.90 6.28
C PHE A 77 -7.94 -18.15 5.26
N ILE A 78 -8.56 -17.30 4.43
CA ILE A 78 -7.83 -16.43 3.49
C ILE A 78 -6.99 -15.40 4.28
N HIS A 79 -7.56 -14.82 5.33
CA HIS A 79 -6.85 -13.90 6.22
C HIS A 79 -5.67 -14.58 6.93
N GLU A 80 -5.81 -15.85 7.34
CA GLU A 80 -4.71 -16.63 7.91
C GLU A 80 -3.56 -16.83 6.90
N ASP A 81 -3.87 -17.18 5.64
CA ASP A 81 -2.85 -17.31 4.59
C ASP A 81 -2.17 -15.96 4.27
N VAL A 82 -2.92 -14.84 4.34
CA VAL A 82 -2.37 -13.49 4.16
C VAL A 82 -1.41 -13.15 5.30
N GLU A 83 -1.82 -13.33 6.55
CA GLU A 83 -0.98 -13.06 7.73
C GLU A 83 0.31 -13.90 7.70
N ASP A 84 0.21 -15.20 7.41
CA ASP A 84 1.39 -16.06 7.27
C ASP A 84 2.38 -15.54 6.22
N CYS A 85 1.86 -15.04 5.10
CA CYS A 85 2.67 -14.48 4.02
C CYS A 85 3.30 -13.13 4.42
N VAL A 86 2.50 -12.25 5.03
CA VAL A 86 2.95 -10.94 5.50
C VAL A 86 4.02 -11.12 6.57
N ASP A 87 3.81 -11.99 7.56
CA ASP A 87 4.77 -12.24 8.65
C ASP A 87 6.13 -12.70 8.16
N TYR A 88 6.18 -13.47 7.08
CA TYR A 88 7.45 -13.90 6.48
C TYR A 88 8.23 -12.73 5.86
N ILE A 89 7.54 -11.78 5.22
CA ILE A 89 8.16 -10.65 4.49
C ILE A 89 8.25 -9.36 5.33
N ARG A 90 7.51 -9.29 6.43
CA ARG A 90 7.43 -8.16 7.37
C ARG A 90 8.80 -7.63 7.78
N PRO A 91 9.82 -8.47 8.11
CA PRO A 91 11.15 -7.96 8.47
C PRO A 91 11.85 -7.18 7.36
N SER A 92 11.57 -7.48 6.09
CA SER A 92 12.16 -6.78 4.94
C SER A 92 11.43 -5.47 4.67
N PHE A 93 10.10 -5.45 4.75
CA PHE A 93 9.31 -4.21 4.73
C PHE A 93 9.69 -3.27 5.89
N ASP A 94 9.88 -3.79 7.10
CA ASP A 94 10.28 -3.02 8.27
C ASP A 94 11.60 -2.28 8.05
N ARG A 95 12.60 -3.01 7.53
CA ARG A 95 13.92 -2.45 7.22
C ARG A 95 13.82 -1.41 6.10
N MET A 96 13.01 -1.68 5.08
CA MET A 96 12.82 -0.79 3.94
C MET A 96 12.17 0.51 4.39
N MET A 97 11.03 0.45 5.06
CA MET A 97 10.31 1.63 5.53
C MET A 97 11.14 2.44 6.54
N LYS A 98 11.79 1.81 7.52
CA LYS A 98 12.67 2.52 8.48
C LYS A 98 13.80 3.26 7.76
N THR A 99 14.35 2.67 6.69
CA THR A 99 15.41 3.29 5.89
C THR A 99 14.87 4.45 5.06
N THR A 100 13.73 4.27 4.40
CA THR A 100 13.03 5.30 3.61
C THR A 100 12.62 6.50 4.47
N LEU A 101 12.01 6.28 5.64
CA LEU A 101 11.65 7.36 6.57
C LEU A 101 12.88 8.11 7.10
N ARG A 102 14.00 7.40 7.30
CA ARG A 102 15.27 8.03 7.65
C ARG A 102 15.78 8.90 6.49
N GLN A 103 15.69 8.45 5.24
CA GLN A 103 16.06 9.26 4.08
C GLN A 103 15.21 10.54 3.99
N LEU A 104 13.89 10.44 4.12
CA LEU A 104 12.99 11.60 4.09
C LEU A 104 13.37 12.64 5.15
N ARG A 105 13.50 12.22 6.41
CA ARG A 105 13.88 13.12 7.52
C ARG A 105 15.26 13.74 7.31
N MET A 106 16.20 12.99 6.76
CA MET A 106 17.52 13.51 6.40
C MET A 106 17.45 14.50 5.25
N ALA A 107 16.56 14.29 4.26
CA ALA A 107 16.36 15.21 3.15
C ALA A 107 15.80 16.56 3.61
N VAL A 108 14.86 16.56 4.56
CA VAL A 108 14.35 17.78 5.19
C VAL A 108 15.48 18.54 5.89
N ARG A 109 16.31 17.86 6.70
CA ARG A 109 17.49 18.47 7.34
C ARG A 109 18.52 18.98 6.33
N ALA A 110 18.70 18.28 5.21
CA ALA A 110 19.61 18.72 4.15
C ALA A 110 19.14 20.03 3.51
N LEU A 111 17.83 20.20 3.35
CA LEU A 111 17.22 21.43 2.85
C LEU A 111 17.23 22.55 3.91
N GLU A 112 17.27 22.21 5.20
CA GLU A 112 17.30 23.17 6.29
C GLU A 112 18.69 23.75 6.52
N ASP A 113 19.66 22.93 6.89
CA ASP A 113 20.97 23.40 7.38
C ASP A 113 22.15 22.43 7.17
N GLU A 114 21.89 21.18 6.79
CA GLU A 114 22.93 20.12 6.65
C GLU A 114 23.04 19.55 5.22
N PRO A 115 23.34 20.35 4.18
CA PRO A 115 23.36 19.90 2.78
C PRO A 115 24.34 18.74 2.51
N GLU A 116 25.35 18.56 3.36
CA GLU A 116 26.28 17.42 3.32
C GLU A 116 25.62 16.06 3.58
N LEU A 117 24.39 16.03 4.12
CA LEU A 117 23.63 14.78 4.26
C LEU A 117 23.24 14.18 2.91
N ALA A 118 23.25 14.96 1.83
CA ALA A 118 22.84 14.49 0.51
C ALA A 118 23.60 13.25 0.03
N ASP A 119 24.93 13.21 0.22
CA ASP A 119 25.76 12.06 -0.15
C ASP A 119 25.47 10.82 0.69
N LYS A 120 24.95 10.99 1.92
CA LYS A 120 24.52 9.87 2.75
C LYS A 120 23.16 9.34 2.28
N ILE A 121 22.23 10.23 1.92
CA ILE A 121 20.89 9.87 1.43
C ILE A 121 20.99 9.04 0.15
N ILE A 122 21.84 9.45 -0.79
CA ILE A 122 22.09 8.72 -2.04
C ILE A 122 22.59 7.28 -1.76
N LYS A 123 23.44 7.09 -0.76
CA LYS A 123 23.92 5.74 -0.39
C LYS A 123 22.86 4.89 0.31
N LEU A 124 21.97 5.52 1.09
CA LEU A 124 20.84 4.82 1.69
C LEU A 124 19.84 4.35 0.63
N ASP A 125 19.75 5.07 -0.48
CA ASP A 125 18.86 4.72 -1.58
C ASP A 125 19.24 3.38 -2.24
N GLU A 126 20.54 3.11 -2.37
CA GLU A 126 21.05 1.81 -2.79
C GLU A 126 20.66 0.67 -1.82
N GLU A 127 20.42 0.96 -0.54
CA GLU A 127 19.90 -0.01 0.43
C GLU A 127 18.41 -0.27 0.21
N VAL A 128 17.60 0.78 0.00
CA VAL A 128 16.16 0.66 -0.31
C VAL A 128 15.95 -0.12 -1.61
N ASN A 129 16.70 0.19 -2.66
CA ASN A 129 16.64 -0.54 -3.94
C ASN A 129 16.97 -2.02 -3.80
N ARG A 130 17.92 -2.39 -2.93
CA ARG A 130 18.23 -3.80 -2.64
C ARG A 130 17.11 -4.49 -1.87
N LEU A 131 16.47 -3.79 -0.94
CA LEU A 131 15.33 -4.33 -0.20
C LEU A 131 14.09 -4.50 -1.10
N ASP A 132 13.86 -3.59 -2.06
CA ASP A 132 12.82 -3.76 -3.07
C ASP A 132 13.04 -5.04 -3.90
N GLU A 133 14.26 -5.27 -4.37
CA GLU A 133 14.55 -6.49 -5.14
C GLU A 133 14.45 -7.76 -4.28
N GLU A 134 14.85 -7.69 -3.01
CA GLU A 134 14.65 -8.78 -2.04
C GLU A 134 13.16 -9.11 -1.89
N ILE A 135 12.31 -8.10 -1.68
CA ILE A 135 10.86 -8.25 -1.58
C ILE A 135 10.27 -8.78 -2.90
N ARG A 136 10.71 -8.27 -4.05
CA ARG A 136 10.30 -8.74 -5.38
C ARG A 136 10.62 -10.22 -5.60
N LEU A 137 11.78 -10.68 -5.16
CA LEU A 137 12.15 -12.09 -5.27
C LEU A 137 11.24 -12.95 -4.39
N TYR A 138 10.90 -12.50 -3.19
CA TYR A 138 9.95 -13.20 -2.33
C TYR A 138 8.54 -13.23 -2.91
N THR A 139 8.02 -12.10 -3.39
CA THR A 139 6.65 -12.05 -3.94
C THR A 139 6.48 -12.95 -5.16
N ARG A 140 7.53 -13.16 -5.97
CA ARG A 140 7.52 -14.14 -7.07
C ARG A 140 7.33 -15.59 -6.61
N THR A 141 7.71 -15.92 -5.38
CA THR A 141 7.52 -17.27 -4.82
C THR A 141 6.12 -17.49 -4.25
N ILE A 142 5.38 -16.42 -3.94
CA ILE A 142 4.06 -16.49 -3.32
C ILE A 142 3.10 -17.37 -4.11
N PRO A 143 2.92 -17.25 -5.45
CA PRO A 143 1.98 -18.12 -6.17
C PRO A 143 2.36 -19.61 -6.18
N ALA A 144 3.62 -19.94 -5.89
CA ALA A 144 4.09 -21.33 -5.78
C ALA A 144 3.93 -21.87 -4.35
N THR A 145 4.06 -21.01 -3.34
CA THR A 145 3.92 -21.34 -1.91
C THR A 145 2.46 -21.33 -1.47
N TYR A 146 1.74 -20.29 -1.89
CA TYR A 146 0.34 -20.04 -1.62
C TYR A 146 -0.47 -20.31 -2.89
N PRO A 147 -1.38 -21.26 -2.85
CA PRO A 147 -2.24 -21.59 -3.97
C PRO A 147 -3.52 -20.73 -4.06
N GLY A 148 -4.08 -20.66 -5.27
CA GLY A 148 -5.31 -19.93 -5.58
C GLY A 148 -5.05 -18.67 -6.39
N GLU A 149 -6.11 -18.06 -6.93
CA GLU A 149 -6.00 -16.78 -7.64
C GLU A 149 -5.61 -15.63 -6.68
N GLU A 150 -6.07 -15.72 -5.43
CA GLU A 150 -5.81 -14.74 -4.37
C GLU A 150 -4.31 -14.62 -4.04
N ALA A 151 -3.54 -15.70 -4.13
CA ALA A 151 -2.09 -15.65 -3.93
C ALA A 151 -1.38 -14.78 -4.97
N GLY A 152 -1.83 -14.82 -6.24
CA GLY A 152 -1.30 -13.94 -7.28
C GLY A 152 -1.64 -12.47 -7.04
N LYS A 153 -2.86 -12.20 -6.55
CA LYS A 153 -3.30 -10.84 -6.17
C LYS A 153 -2.50 -10.32 -4.99
N MET A 154 -2.38 -11.10 -3.93
CA MET A 154 -1.55 -10.78 -2.76
C MET A 154 -0.10 -10.50 -3.17
N ALA A 155 0.50 -11.36 -4.00
CA ALA A 155 1.86 -11.13 -4.51
C ALA A 155 2.00 -9.81 -5.27
N THR A 156 0.98 -9.47 -6.07
CA THR A 156 0.94 -8.23 -6.85
C THR A 156 0.81 -7.02 -5.93
N ILE A 157 -0.13 -7.05 -4.99
CA ILE A 157 -0.37 -5.94 -4.04
C ILE A 157 0.87 -5.70 -3.18
N LEU A 158 1.51 -6.75 -2.64
CA LEU A 158 2.75 -6.62 -1.87
C LEU A 158 3.89 -6.02 -2.71
N LEU A 159 3.99 -6.42 -3.99
CA LEU A 159 4.97 -5.85 -4.91
C LEU A 159 4.69 -4.37 -5.18
N GLU A 160 3.42 -3.98 -5.37
CA GLU A 160 3.02 -2.59 -5.56
C GLU A 160 3.30 -1.72 -4.32
N ILE A 161 3.07 -2.25 -3.11
CA ILE A 161 3.44 -1.57 -1.86
C ILE A 161 4.95 -1.36 -1.81
N SER A 162 5.74 -2.38 -2.10
CA SER A 162 7.22 -2.28 -2.15
C SER A 162 7.68 -1.18 -3.10
N HIS A 163 7.13 -1.13 -4.32
CA HIS A 163 7.44 -0.05 -5.26
C HIS A 163 7.04 1.31 -4.73
N CYS A 164 5.91 1.45 -4.04
CA CYS A 164 5.55 2.73 -3.46
C CYS A 164 6.56 3.20 -2.41
N VAL A 165 7.08 2.30 -1.57
CA VAL A 165 8.12 2.61 -0.57
C VAL A 165 9.45 2.99 -1.24
N GLU A 166 9.82 2.31 -2.32
CA GLU A 166 11.01 2.65 -3.12
C GLU A 166 10.88 4.05 -3.74
N ARG A 167 9.73 4.36 -4.33
CA ARG A 167 9.45 5.67 -4.91
C ARG A 167 9.51 6.80 -3.88
N ILE A 168 9.09 6.56 -2.65
CA ILE A 168 9.25 7.53 -1.55
C ILE A 168 10.75 7.78 -1.28
N GLY A 169 11.57 6.72 -1.31
CA GLY A 169 13.04 6.82 -1.20
C GLY A 169 13.66 7.66 -2.33
N ASP A 170 13.25 7.40 -3.57
CA ASP A 170 13.66 8.18 -4.76
C ASP A 170 13.34 9.68 -4.58
N TYR A 171 12.14 10.01 -4.08
CA TYR A 171 11.75 11.41 -3.88
C TYR A 171 12.57 12.08 -2.77
N ALA A 172 12.91 11.34 -1.70
CA ALA A 172 13.85 11.82 -0.69
C ALA A 172 15.24 12.09 -1.29
N CYS A 173 15.70 11.23 -2.21
CA CYS A 173 16.95 11.41 -2.94
C CYS A 173 16.91 12.67 -3.83
N ASN A 174 15.82 12.89 -4.57
CA ASN A 174 15.63 14.10 -5.38
C ASN A 174 15.69 15.39 -4.54
N MET A 175 15.04 15.39 -3.37
CA MET A 175 15.09 16.52 -2.42
C MET A 175 16.53 16.78 -1.94
N ALA A 176 17.28 15.72 -1.66
CA ALA A 176 18.69 15.81 -1.29
C ALA A 176 19.58 16.35 -2.42
N GLU A 177 19.30 15.98 -3.67
CA GLU A 177 19.99 16.53 -4.84
C GLU A 177 19.73 18.02 -5.01
N VAL A 178 18.51 18.50 -4.70
CA VAL A 178 18.21 19.93 -4.66
C VAL A 178 19.08 20.63 -3.61
N ALA A 179 19.10 20.14 -2.37
CA ALA A 179 19.93 20.69 -1.30
C ALA A 179 21.43 20.78 -1.70
N LYS A 180 21.94 19.74 -2.37
CA LYS A 180 23.32 19.69 -2.86
C LYS A 180 23.60 20.66 -4.00
N GLY A 181 22.63 20.89 -4.89
CA GLY A 181 22.80 21.69 -6.09
C GLY A 181 22.67 23.20 -5.86
N ILE A 182 21.72 23.63 -5.04
CA ILE A 182 21.38 25.05 -4.85
C ILE A 182 21.53 25.53 -3.40
N GLY A 183 21.92 24.65 -2.48
CA GLY A 183 22.05 24.93 -1.06
C GLY A 183 20.74 24.77 -0.29
N THR A 184 20.71 25.33 0.92
CA THR A 184 19.56 25.30 1.82
C THR A 184 18.44 26.22 1.34
N LEU A 185 17.21 25.92 1.75
CA LEU A 185 16.01 26.71 1.51
C LEU A 185 15.53 27.48 2.76
N SER A 186 16.20 27.30 3.89
CA SER A 186 15.82 27.86 5.20
C SER A 186 15.90 29.38 5.31
N ASP A 187 16.55 30.04 4.36
CA ASP A 187 16.62 31.50 4.25
C ASP A 187 15.45 32.11 3.48
N LEU A 188 14.58 31.30 2.88
CA LEU A 188 13.34 31.77 2.25
C LEU A 188 12.21 31.89 3.29
N GLU A 189 11.36 32.90 3.13
CA GLU A 189 10.16 33.11 3.97
C GLU A 189 9.15 31.95 3.85
N CYS A 190 9.14 31.24 2.72
CA CYS A 190 8.30 30.06 2.52
C CYS A 190 8.77 28.79 3.24
N TRP A 191 9.96 28.79 3.87
CA TRP A 191 10.56 27.59 4.45
C TRP A 191 9.67 26.90 5.47
N ASP A 192 9.02 27.66 6.36
CA ASP A 192 8.15 27.08 7.39
C ASP A 192 6.98 26.29 6.78
N ASP A 193 6.44 26.70 5.64
CA ASP A 193 5.43 25.90 4.92
C ASP A 193 6.03 24.62 4.35
N VAL A 194 7.20 24.73 3.71
CA VAL A 194 7.90 23.60 3.08
C VAL A 194 8.26 22.56 4.14
N LYS A 195 8.70 23.00 5.32
CA LYS A 195 8.99 22.14 6.45
C LYS A 195 7.72 21.49 7.00
N GLU A 196 6.65 22.26 7.22
CA GLU A 196 5.38 21.69 7.71
C GLU A 196 4.85 20.63 6.74
N MET A 197 4.86 20.88 5.42
CA MET A 197 4.38 19.87 4.46
C MET A 197 5.25 18.61 4.44
N ALA A 198 6.57 18.75 4.63
CA ALA A 198 7.46 17.61 4.64
C ALA A 198 7.26 16.76 5.89
N ASP A 199 7.05 17.40 7.04
CA ASP A 199 6.71 16.72 8.30
C ASP A 199 5.38 15.97 8.18
N ILE A 200 4.36 16.59 7.57
CA ILE A 200 3.08 15.91 7.28
C ILE A 200 3.29 14.72 6.33
N ALA A 201 4.08 14.87 5.26
CA ALA A 201 4.33 13.78 4.32
C ALA A 201 5.10 12.62 4.97
N VAL A 202 6.00 12.89 5.93
CA VAL A 202 6.62 11.86 6.77
C VAL A 202 5.57 11.16 7.63
N GLU A 203 4.68 11.91 8.29
CA GLU A 203 3.60 11.36 9.10
C GLU A 203 2.62 10.50 8.27
N MET A 204 2.33 10.91 7.04
CA MET A 204 1.54 10.13 6.09
C MET A 204 2.20 8.79 5.75
N ALA A 205 3.51 8.79 5.46
CA ALA A 205 4.26 7.57 5.14
C ALA A 205 4.32 6.62 6.35
N GLU A 206 4.49 7.15 7.56
CA GLU A 206 4.44 6.38 8.81
C GLU A 206 3.04 5.79 9.04
N SER A 207 2.00 6.60 8.91
CA SER A 207 0.62 6.17 9.11
C SER A 207 0.19 5.09 8.12
N ALA A 208 0.63 5.20 6.86
CA ALA A 208 0.41 4.20 5.82
C ALA A 208 1.11 2.87 6.15
N TYR A 209 2.33 2.93 6.68
CA TYR A 209 3.06 1.74 7.10
C TYR A 209 2.49 1.09 8.36
N ASP A 210 2.10 1.89 9.35
CA ASP A 210 1.45 1.39 10.54
C ASP A 210 0.12 0.70 10.20
N LEU A 211 -0.51 1.05 9.07
CA LEU A 211 -1.70 0.37 8.57
C LEU A 211 -1.36 -0.99 7.96
N PHE A 212 -0.22 -1.09 7.27
CA PHE A 212 0.30 -2.35 6.77
C PHE A 212 0.63 -3.31 7.93
N ASP A 213 1.22 -2.79 9.02
CA ASP A 213 1.56 -3.58 10.20
C ASP A 213 0.32 -3.99 11.02
N ASP A 214 -0.62 -3.07 11.21
CA ASP A 214 -1.86 -3.26 11.95
C ASP A 214 -3.08 -2.75 11.16
N PRO A 215 -3.82 -3.63 10.46
CA PRO A 215 -4.92 -3.24 9.57
C PRO A 215 -6.22 -2.85 10.30
N ARG A 216 -6.19 -2.73 11.64
CA ARG A 216 -7.35 -2.26 12.42
C ARG A 216 -7.70 -0.82 12.08
N ASP A 217 -9.01 -0.53 12.17
CA ASP A 217 -9.56 0.81 12.01
C ASP A 217 -9.18 1.50 10.69
N PHE A 218 -8.88 0.73 9.63
CA PHE A 218 -8.36 1.23 8.36
C PHE A 218 -9.20 2.35 7.74
N ARG A 219 -10.52 2.36 7.96
CA ARG A 219 -11.41 3.40 7.42
C ARG A 219 -11.05 4.77 7.98
N ASP A 220 -10.91 4.86 9.30
CA ASP A 220 -10.67 6.12 9.99
C ASP A 220 -9.24 6.59 9.71
N ARG A 221 -8.28 5.66 9.76
CA ARG A 221 -6.87 5.94 9.47
C ARG A 221 -6.63 6.37 8.02
N ILE A 222 -7.28 5.76 7.04
CA ILE A 222 -7.22 6.22 5.63
C ILE A 222 -7.87 7.60 5.50
N SER A 223 -8.96 7.88 6.23
CA SER A 223 -9.58 9.20 6.23
C SER A 223 -8.63 10.28 6.77
N GLU A 224 -7.90 9.98 7.85
CA GLU A 224 -6.87 10.87 8.41
C GLU A 224 -5.75 11.15 7.41
N ILE A 225 -5.28 10.12 6.70
CA ILE A 225 -4.27 10.27 5.64
C ILE A 225 -4.78 11.16 4.49
N LYS A 226 -6.05 11.01 4.09
CA LYS A 226 -6.68 11.90 3.07
C LYS A 226 -6.80 13.35 3.55
N ASP A 227 -7.04 13.57 4.85
CA ASP A 227 -7.09 14.93 5.39
C ASP A 227 -5.70 15.56 5.50
N MET A 228 -4.66 14.77 5.82
CA MET A 228 -3.27 15.20 5.73
C MET A 228 -2.88 15.61 4.30
N GLU A 229 -3.27 14.82 3.30
CA GLU A 229 -3.01 15.10 1.88
C GLU A 229 -3.63 16.44 1.44
N LYS A 230 -4.86 16.75 1.86
CA LYS A 230 -5.48 18.07 1.60
C LYS A 230 -4.65 19.20 2.20
N ARG A 231 -4.12 19.00 3.40
CA ARG A 231 -3.26 19.98 4.09
C ARG A 231 -1.95 20.19 3.35
N VAL A 232 -1.34 19.12 2.81
CA VAL A 232 -0.16 19.21 1.93
C VAL A 232 -0.47 20.06 0.70
N HIS A 233 -1.60 19.83 0.03
CA HIS A 233 -2.00 20.63 -1.14
C HIS A 233 -2.17 22.12 -0.83
N GLU A 234 -2.77 22.47 0.31
CA GLU A 234 -2.89 23.87 0.76
C GLU A 234 -1.52 24.51 1.02
N LEU A 235 -0.59 23.76 1.63
CA LEU A 235 0.78 24.20 1.86
C LEU A 235 1.58 24.40 0.57
N ILE A 236 1.37 23.56 -0.46
CA ILE A 236 2.01 23.73 -1.78
C ILE A 236 1.67 25.10 -2.38
N ILE A 237 0.41 25.50 -2.33
CA ILE A 237 -0.04 26.79 -2.87
C ILE A 237 0.64 27.93 -2.11
N ARG A 238 0.56 27.91 -0.76
CA ARG A 238 1.15 28.95 0.09
C ARG A 238 2.67 29.08 -0.08
N ALA A 239 3.39 27.96 -0.08
CA ALA A 239 4.84 27.95 -0.25
C ALA A 239 5.25 28.50 -1.62
N SER A 240 4.51 28.11 -2.68
CA SER A 240 4.79 28.55 -4.04
C SER A 240 4.54 30.05 -4.22
N GLU A 241 3.43 30.58 -3.69
CA GLU A 241 3.11 32.01 -3.77
C GLU A 241 4.17 32.86 -3.06
N ARG A 242 4.57 32.46 -1.85
CA ARG A 242 5.62 33.16 -1.09
C ARG A 242 6.97 33.12 -1.80
N ALA A 243 7.41 31.95 -2.26
CA ALA A 243 8.67 31.81 -2.96
C ALA A 243 8.69 32.67 -4.24
N MET A 244 7.58 32.73 -4.98
CA MET A 244 7.48 33.58 -6.19
C MET A 244 7.56 35.07 -5.87
N GLU A 245 6.97 35.52 -4.76
CA GLU A 245 7.07 36.92 -4.33
C GLU A 245 8.51 37.28 -3.98
N GLU A 246 9.19 36.47 -3.17
CA GLU A 246 10.61 36.68 -2.83
C GLU A 246 11.51 36.70 -4.08
N GLY A 247 11.29 35.78 -5.02
CA GLY A 247 12.05 35.76 -6.28
C GLY A 247 11.76 36.95 -7.22
N ARG A 248 10.60 37.59 -7.07
CA ARG A 248 10.25 38.83 -7.77
C ARG A 248 10.96 40.03 -7.16
N GLU A 249 11.11 40.05 -5.84
CA GLU A 249 11.82 41.09 -5.10
C GLU A 249 13.34 41.00 -5.26
N ASP A 250 13.91 39.78 -5.21
CA ASP A 250 15.33 39.51 -5.44
C ASP A 250 15.56 38.44 -6.53
N PRO A 251 15.94 38.85 -7.76
CA PRO A 251 16.26 37.92 -8.85
C PRO A 251 17.37 36.91 -8.56
N ASN A 252 18.22 37.14 -7.55
CA ASN A 252 19.24 36.17 -7.16
C ASN A 252 18.65 34.94 -6.45
N LEU A 253 17.42 35.03 -5.94
CA LEU A 253 16.71 33.94 -5.28
C LEU A 253 15.99 33.00 -6.26
N VAL A 254 15.84 33.39 -7.54
CA VAL A 254 15.15 32.58 -8.56
C VAL A 254 15.60 31.10 -8.62
N PRO A 255 16.90 30.76 -8.50
CA PRO A 255 17.32 29.36 -8.41
C PRO A 255 16.72 28.61 -7.20
N LYS A 256 16.61 29.27 -6.03
CA LYS A 256 15.98 28.70 -4.83
C LYS A 256 14.47 28.58 -4.96
N VAL A 257 13.81 29.54 -5.60
CA VAL A 257 12.38 29.44 -5.94
C VAL A 257 12.09 28.23 -6.82
N PHE A 258 12.96 27.96 -7.81
CA PHE A 258 12.84 26.74 -8.61
C PHE A 258 13.11 25.47 -7.77
N GLY A 259 14.03 25.56 -6.81
CA GLY A 259 14.24 24.53 -5.79
C GLY A 259 12.99 24.19 -4.99
N VAL A 260 12.30 25.22 -4.47
CA VAL A 260 11.03 25.07 -3.75
C VAL A 260 10.02 24.33 -4.63
N ALA A 261 9.83 24.75 -5.89
CA ALA A 261 8.89 24.08 -6.80
C ALA A 261 9.21 22.59 -7.04
N ARG A 262 10.50 22.21 -7.06
CA ARG A 262 10.91 20.81 -7.17
C ARG A 262 10.61 20.05 -5.88
N VAL A 263 11.01 20.62 -4.74
CA VAL A 263 10.85 20.00 -3.41
C VAL A 263 9.38 19.82 -3.06
N THR A 264 8.55 20.84 -3.26
CA THR A 264 7.10 20.74 -3.00
C THR A 264 6.45 19.67 -3.87
N LYS A 265 6.88 19.52 -5.13
CA LYS A 265 6.41 18.46 -6.02
C LYS A 265 6.83 17.07 -5.56
N ASP A 266 8.06 16.91 -5.07
CA ASP A 266 8.51 15.63 -4.53
C ASP A 266 7.81 15.28 -3.20
N ILE A 267 7.51 16.27 -2.36
CA ILE A 267 6.69 16.09 -1.14
C ILE A 267 5.25 15.68 -1.48
N GLU A 268 4.62 16.31 -2.47
CA GLU A 268 3.30 15.90 -2.99
C GLU A 268 3.32 14.42 -3.43
N ARG A 269 4.36 14.00 -4.16
CA ARG A 269 4.49 12.61 -4.60
C ARG A 269 4.70 11.63 -3.44
N VAL A 270 5.33 12.04 -2.35
CA VAL A 270 5.41 11.23 -1.12
C VAL A 270 4.03 11.09 -0.48
N ALA A 271 3.25 12.17 -0.41
CA ALA A 271 1.88 12.15 0.07
C ALA A 271 1.00 11.20 -0.78
N ASP A 272 1.06 11.34 -2.11
CA ASP A 272 0.35 10.47 -3.06
C ASP A 272 0.68 8.99 -2.84
N LYS A 273 1.98 8.67 -2.70
CA LYS A 273 2.43 7.28 -2.49
C LYS A 273 2.02 6.73 -1.14
N SER A 274 1.96 7.57 -0.11
CA SER A 274 1.48 7.17 1.21
C SER A 274 -0.02 6.84 1.18
N LEU A 275 -0.82 7.64 0.46
CA LEU A 275 -2.22 7.32 0.24
C LEU A 275 -2.38 6.03 -0.57
N GLU A 276 -1.59 5.86 -1.63
CA GLU A 276 -1.61 4.65 -2.45
C GLU A 276 -1.29 3.38 -1.64
N ILE A 277 -0.27 3.42 -0.79
CA ILE A 277 0.06 2.32 0.14
C ILE A 277 -1.15 2.01 1.01
N SER A 278 -1.81 3.02 1.56
CA SER A 278 -2.94 2.83 2.48
C SER A 278 -4.14 2.16 1.78
N GLU A 279 -4.38 2.50 0.51
CA GLU A 279 -5.43 1.86 -0.29
C GLU A 279 -5.05 0.44 -0.73
N LEU A 280 -3.77 0.19 -1.03
CA LEU A 280 -3.24 -1.16 -1.30
C LEU A 280 -3.35 -2.07 -0.09
N VAL A 281 -3.06 -1.56 1.11
CA VAL A 281 -3.23 -2.28 2.37
C VAL A 281 -4.70 -2.64 2.59
N ARG A 282 -5.62 -1.71 2.33
CA ARG A 282 -7.07 -2.00 2.35
C ARG A 282 -7.42 -3.11 1.38
N GLU A 283 -6.89 -3.08 0.16
CA GLU A 283 -7.13 -4.13 -0.84
C GLU A 283 -6.58 -5.49 -0.37
N LEU A 284 -5.39 -5.51 0.23
CA LEU A 284 -4.73 -6.71 0.75
C LEU A 284 -5.57 -7.43 1.82
N TYR A 285 -6.06 -6.68 2.82
CA TYR A 285 -6.75 -7.28 3.98
C TYR A 285 -8.28 -7.39 3.79
N VAL A 286 -8.89 -6.51 2.99
CA VAL A 286 -10.36 -6.45 2.83
C VAL A 286 -10.81 -7.05 1.49
N GLY A 287 -9.92 -7.18 0.50
CA GLY A 287 -10.23 -7.72 -0.82
C GLY A 287 -11.14 -6.82 -1.66
N VAL A 288 -11.19 -5.52 -1.34
CA VAL A 288 -11.92 -4.50 -2.11
C VAL A 288 -10.90 -3.74 -2.96
N PRO A 289 -10.97 -3.86 -4.30
CA PRO A 289 -10.08 -3.14 -5.21
C PRO A 289 -10.05 -1.65 -4.94
N ARG A 290 -8.93 -1.00 -5.25
CA ARG A 290 -8.83 0.46 -5.27
C ARG A 290 -9.87 1.07 -6.21
N ASP A 291 -10.38 2.25 -5.85
CA ASP A 291 -11.25 2.99 -6.76
C ASP A 291 -10.41 3.47 -7.95
N ILE A 292 -10.82 3.11 -9.16
CA ILE A 292 -10.09 3.42 -10.41
C ILE A 292 -10.39 4.83 -10.93
N VAL A 293 -11.17 5.63 -10.17
CA VAL A 293 -11.54 6.98 -10.56
C VAL A 293 -10.42 7.93 -10.15
N PRO A 294 -9.74 8.61 -11.09
CA PRO A 294 -8.77 9.63 -10.74
C PRO A 294 -9.44 10.70 -9.88
N GLU A 295 -8.85 11.05 -8.75
CA GLU A 295 -9.41 12.04 -7.80
C GLU A 295 -9.64 13.43 -8.45
N GLN A 296 -8.96 13.70 -9.57
CA GLN A 296 -9.19 14.88 -10.43
C GLN A 296 -10.58 14.92 -11.10
N GLU A 297 -11.22 13.78 -11.38
CA GLU A 297 -12.59 13.75 -11.92
C GLU A 297 -13.65 14.06 -10.83
N VAL A 298 -13.36 13.76 -9.57
CA VAL A 298 -14.26 14.08 -8.45
C VAL A 298 -14.29 15.59 -8.15
N ARG A 299 -13.20 16.31 -8.45
CA ARG A 299 -13.10 17.78 -8.27
C ARG A 299 -13.78 18.59 -9.37
N THR A 300 -14.23 18.00 -10.49
CA THR A 300 -14.78 18.74 -11.64
C THR A 300 -16.29 18.73 -11.79
N THR A 301 -17.05 18.11 -10.88
CA THR A 301 -18.52 18.23 -10.84
C THR A 301 -18.98 19.26 -9.80
N VAL A 302 -18.58 20.51 -9.95
CA VAL A 302 -19.41 21.63 -9.48
C VAL A 302 -20.32 21.99 -10.66
N PRO A 303 -21.65 21.89 -10.54
CA PRO A 303 -22.52 22.39 -11.58
C PRO A 303 -22.27 23.90 -11.70
N LEU A 304 -21.92 24.36 -12.89
CA LEU A 304 -22.09 25.77 -13.23
C LEU A 304 -23.60 26.04 -13.30
N GLU A 305 -24.21 26.31 -12.14
CA GLU A 305 -25.50 26.98 -12.11
C GLU A 305 -25.25 28.46 -12.39
N GLY A 306 -25.62 28.90 -13.60
CA GLY A 306 -25.72 30.33 -13.93
C GLY A 306 -25.39 30.65 -15.39
N ASP A 307 -26.40 30.56 -16.25
CA ASP A 307 -26.75 31.55 -17.28
C ASP A 307 -28.21 31.35 -17.73
#